data_AF-A0A973FAA1-F1
#
_entry.id   AF-A0A973FAA1-F1
#
_cell.length_a   1.000
_cell.length_b   1.000
_cell.length_c   1.000
_cell.angle_alpha   90.00
_cell.angle_beta   90.00
_cell.angle_gamma   90.00
#
_symmetry.space_group_name_H-M   'P 1'
#
loop_
_entity.id
_entity.type
_entity.pdbx_description
1 polymer ?
#
loop_
_entity_poly.entity_id
_entity_poly.type
_entity_poly.pdbx_seq_one_letter_code
_entity_poly.pdbx_strand_id
1 'polypeptide(L)'
;MKSQAPGIDTSPLEVTNISPHGIWLLASGEELFLSFEEFPWFKDASVSAVLHVECPLPGHFYWPDMDVDLSLESIRHPERYPLVSKQRGAQTH
;
A
#
# COMPACT_ATOMS: atom_id res chain seq x y z
N MET A 1 -30.16 19.23 0.33
CA MET A 1 -28.72 19.20 0.65
C MET A 1 -27.98 18.87 -0.63
N LYS A 2 -26.93 19.64 -0.96
CA LYS A 2 -26.28 19.61 -2.28
C LYS A 2 -25.30 18.44 -2.34
N SER A 3 -25.60 17.42 -3.13
CA SER A 3 -24.61 16.45 -3.59
C SER A 3 -23.95 17.02 -4.84
N GLN A 4 -22.74 17.57 -4.69
CA GLN A 4 -21.88 17.92 -5.82
C GLN A 4 -20.48 17.39 -5.54
N ALA A 5 -20.11 16.35 -6.27
CA ALA A 5 -18.74 16.10 -6.68
C ALA A 5 -18.81 15.44 -8.07
N PRO A 6 -18.66 16.20 -9.16
CA PRO A 6 -18.55 15.61 -10.49
C PRO A 6 -17.10 15.16 -10.75
N GLY A 7 -16.94 13.86 -10.99
CA GLY A 7 -16.00 13.26 -11.95
C GLY A 7 -14.52 13.61 -11.83
N ILE A 8 -13.76 12.70 -11.22
CA ILE A 8 -12.45 12.33 -11.75
C ILE A 8 -12.60 10.84 -12.06
N ASP A 9 -12.23 10.40 -13.26
CA ASP A 9 -12.12 8.98 -13.62
C ASP A 9 -11.32 8.23 -12.56
N THR A 10 -12.00 7.74 -11.52
CA THR A 10 -11.40 6.92 -10.47
C THR A 10 -11.19 5.56 -11.11
N SER A 11 -10.04 5.35 -11.74
CA SER A 11 -9.56 3.98 -11.91
C SER A 11 -9.72 3.28 -10.57
N PRO A 12 -10.33 2.08 -10.52
CA PRO A 12 -10.65 1.45 -9.26
C PRO A 12 -9.36 1.25 -8.48
N LEU A 13 -9.26 1.95 -7.34
CA LEU A 13 -8.28 1.61 -6.31
C LEU A 13 -8.81 0.37 -5.63
N GLU A 14 -8.22 -0.77 -5.93
CA GLU A 14 -8.70 -2.05 -5.43
C GLU A 14 -7.54 -2.99 -5.20
N VAL A 15 -7.62 -3.76 -4.10
CA VAL A 15 -6.74 -4.91 -3.92
C VAL A 15 -7.29 -6.07 -4.75
N THR A 16 -6.62 -6.42 -5.83
CA THR A 16 -7.08 -7.44 -6.78
C THR A 16 -6.76 -8.85 -6.31
N ASN A 17 -5.68 -9.03 -5.54
CA ASN A 17 -5.27 -10.34 -5.05
C ASN A 17 -4.38 -10.25 -3.80
N ILE A 18 -4.48 -11.25 -2.93
CA ILE A 18 -3.60 -11.43 -1.77
C ILE A 18 -2.97 -12.82 -1.88
N SER A 19 -1.65 -12.87 -1.86
CA SER A 19 -0.86 -14.09 -1.98
C SER A 19 0.05 -14.30 -0.78
N PRO A 20 0.67 -15.48 -0.61
CA PRO A 20 1.67 -15.71 0.43
C PRO A 20 2.91 -14.80 0.35
N HIS A 21 3.15 -14.17 -0.81
CA HIS A 21 4.32 -13.33 -1.06
C HIS A 21 4.05 -11.84 -0.96
N GLY A 22 2.78 -11.41 -1.02
CA GLY A 22 2.43 -10.01 -1.16
C GLY A 22 1.03 -9.77 -1.67
N ILE A 23 0.72 -8.50 -1.86
CA ILE A 23 -0.59 -7.99 -2.28
C ILE A 23 -0.49 -7.36 -3.66
N TRP A 24 -1.52 -7.52 -4.47
CA TRP A 24 -1.70 -6.80 -5.72
C TRP A 24 -2.71 -5.68 -5.53
N LEU A 25 -2.28 -4.46 -5.86
CA LEU A 25 -3.09 -3.25 -5.80
C LEU A 25 -3.25 -2.70 -7.22
N LEU A 26 -4.48 -2.64 -7.71
CA LEU A 26 -4.82 -1.90 -8.91
C LEU A 26 -4.99 -0.43 -8.53
N ALA A 27 -4.20 0.45 -9.13
CA ALA A 27 -4.30 1.89 -8.96
C ALA A 27 -4.06 2.57 -10.31
N SER A 28 -4.87 3.57 -10.67
CA SER A 28 -4.69 4.33 -11.92
C SER A 28 -4.60 3.48 -13.21
N GLY A 29 -5.17 2.27 -13.20
CA GLY A 29 -5.15 1.34 -14.34
C GLY A 29 -3.89 0.48 -14.45
N GLU A 30 -3.01 0.49 -13.45
CA GLU A 30 -1.86 -0.41 -13.34
C GLU A 30 -1.93 -1.29 -12.09
N GLU A 31 -1.47 -2.54 -12.21
CA GLU A 31 -1.32 -3.44 -11.07
C GLU A 31 0.06 -3.30 -10.45
N LEU A 32 0.08 -2.97 -9.17
CA LEU A 32 1.27 -2.78 -8.36
C LEU A 32 1.40 -3.97 -7.40
N PHE A 33 2.60 -4.55 -7.32
CA PHE A 33 2.87 -5.65 -6.41
C PHE A 33 3.57 -5.15 -5.15
N LEU A 34 2.93 -5.32 -4.00
CA LEU A 34 3.46 -5.02 -2.68
C LEU A 34 3.99 -6.32 -2.05
N SER A 35 5.30 -6.56 -2.19
CA SER A 35 5.96 -7.72 -1.56
C SER A 35 5.97 -7.59 -0.04
N PHE A 36 5.68 -8.68 0.68
CA PHE A 36 5.85 -8.74 2.13
C PHE A 36 7.30 -8.67 2.59
N GLU A 37 8.28 -8.82 1.69
CA GLU A 37 9.69 -8.58 2.01
C GLU A 37 9.97 -7.08 2.20
N GLU A 38 9.39 -6.24 1.34
CA GLU A 38 9.56 -4.78 1.40
C GLU A 38 8.54 -4.11 2.34
N PHE A 39 7.34 -4.68 2.43
CA PHE A 39 6.21 -4.18 3.23
C PHE A 39 5.72 -5.24 4.23
N PRO A 40 6.53 -5.58 5.24
CA PRO A 40 6.25 -6.71 6.14
C PRO A 40 5.00 -6.53 7.00
N TRP A 41 4.52 -5.30 7.21
CA TRP A 41 3.36 -5.01 8.04
C TRP A 41 2.06 -5.59 7.48
N PHE A 42 1.99 -5.84 6.18
CA PHE A 42 0.85 -6.48 5.56
C PHE A 42 0.79 -8.00 5.79
N LYS A 43 1.91 -8.63 6.16
CA LYS A 43 1.99 -10.08 6.33
C LYS A 43 1.08 -10.61 7.43
N ASP A 44 1.00 -9.88 8.54
CA ASP A 44 0.21 -10.23 9.72
C ASP A 44 -1.08 -9.39 9.84
N ALA A 45 -1.37 -8.53 8.85
CA ALA A 45 -2.57 -7.72 8.81
C ALA A 45 -3.81 -8.57 8.50
N SER A 46 -4.97 -8.17 9.03
CA SER A 46 -6.23 -8.82 8.68
C SER A 46 -6.60 -8.51 7.23
N VAL A 47 -7.22 -9.46 6.55
CA VAL A 47 -7.68 -9.26 5.15
C VAL A 47 -8.58 -8.03 5.06
N SER A 48 -9.46 -7.81 6.03
CA SER A 48 -10.32 -6.61 6.04
C SER A 48 -9.53 -5.31 6.11
N ALA A 49 -8.45 -5.26 6.92
CA ALA A 49 -7.59 -4.10 6.99
C ALA A 49 -6.84 -3.88 5.66
N VAL A 50 -6.30 -4.94 5.05
CA VAL A 50 -5.62 -4.87 3.74
C VAL A 50 -6.55 -4.38 2.63
N LEU A 51 -7.80 -4.81 2.64
CA LEU A 51 -8.79 -4.40 1.64
C LEU A 51 -9.29 -2.96 1.86
N HIS A 52 -9.16 -2.43 3.08
CA HIS A 52 -9.55 -1.06 3.42
C HIS A 52 -8.43 -0.07 3.07
N VAL A 53 -8.29 0.20 1.78
CA VAL A 53 -7.35 1.19 1.24
C VAL A 53 -8.08 2.45 0.81
N GLU A 54 -7.53 3.61 1.17
CA GLU A 54 -7.98 4.93 0.76
C GLU A 54 -6.91 5.61 -0.11
N CYS A 55 -7.35 6.46 -1.05
CA CYS A 55 -6.45 7.29 -1.87
C CYS A 55 -6.81 8.76 -1.65
N PRO A 56 -6.31 9.39 -0.57
CA PRO A 56 -6.61 10.79 -0.28
C PRO A 56 -6.03 11.74 -1.34
N LEU A 57 -4.93 11.34 -1.99
CA LEU A 57 -4.23 12.09 -3.04
C LEU A 57 -3.79 11.12 -4.14
N PRO A 58 -3.84 11.52 -5.43
CA PRO A 58 -3.37 10.67 -6.51
C PRO A 58 -1.94 10.16 -6.27
N GLY A 59 -1.76 8.84 -6.32
CA GLY A 59 -0.46 8.21 -6.06
C GLY A 59 -0.08 8.12 -4.58
N HIS A 60 -0.98 8.42 -3.65
CA HIS A 60 -0.82 8.18 -2.22
C HIS A 60 -1.92 7.25 -1.73
N PHE A 61 -1.50 6.14 -1.15
CA PHE A 61 -2.35 5.07 -0.64
C PHE A 61 -2.25 5.04 0.88
N TYR A 62 -3.39 4.94 1.54
CA TYR A 62 -3.47 4.96 2.99
C TYR A 62 -4.34 3.82 3.48
N TRP A 63 -3.82 3.05 4.43
CA TRP A 63 -4.53 1.97 5.12
C TRP A 63 -4.86 2.42 6.55
N PRO A 64 -6.06 2.99 6.78
CA PRO A 64 -6.44 3.56 8.08
C PRO A 64 -6.44 2.55 9.23
N ASP A 65 -6.81 1.29 8.99
CA ASP A 65 -6.80 0.24 10.03
C ASP A 65 -5.39 -0.19 10.43
N MET A 66 -4.39 0.08 9.58
CA MET A 66 -3.00 -0.30 9.80
C MET A 66 -2.11 0.89 10.18
N ASP A 67 -2.61 2.12 10.03
CA ASP A 67 -1.82 3.36 10.14
C ASP A 67 -0.61 3.34 9.18
N VAL A 68 -0.81 2.83 7.96
CA VAL A 68 0.24 2.71 6.93
C VAL A 68 -0.07 3.64 5.77
N ASP A 69 0.88 4.50 5.41
CA ASP A 69 0.88 5.29 4.19
C ASP A 69 1.94 4.80 3.21
N LEU A 70 1.60 4.75 1.93
CA LEU A 70 2.52 4.42 0.84
C LEU A 70 2.32 5.36 -0.34
N SER A 71 3.43 5.78 -0.94
CA SER A 71 3.39 6.49 -2.22
C SER A 71 3.62 5.54 -3.39
N LEU A 72 3.10 5.90 -4.57
CA LEU A 72 3.36 5.19 -5.82
C LEU A 72 4.87 5.07 -6.11
N GLU A 73 5.64 6.11 -5.78
CA GLU A 73 7.10 6.08 -5.93
C GLU A 73 7.75 5.07 -4.98
N SER A 74 7.26 4.96 -3.74
CA SER A 74 7.78 3.99 -2.76
C SER A 74 7.47 2.54 -3.16
N ILE A 75 6.34 2.31 -3.84
CA ILE A 75 5.99 0.97 -4.36
C ILE A 75 6.82 0.62 -5.61
N ARG A 76 7.06 1.60 -6.50
CA ARG A 76 7.86 1.40 -7.72
C ARG A 76 9.37 1.31 -7.45
N HIS A 77 9.84 2.01 -6.41
CA HIS A 77 11.24 2.11 -6.04
C HIS A 77 11.44 1.89 -4.52
N PRO A 78 11.10 0.70 -4.00
CA PRO A 78 11.21 0.42 -2.57
C PRO A 78 12.66 0.55 -2.08
N GLU A 79 13.67 0.35 -2.95
CA GLU A 79 15.08 0.53 -2.64
C GLU A 79 15.47 1.97 -2.24
N ARG A 80 14.69 2.96 -2.68
CA ARG A 80 14.91 4.38 -2.35
C ARG A 80 14.29 4.76 -1.01
N TYR A 81 13.35 3.95 -0.55
CA TYR A 81 12.59 4.16 0.68
C TYR A 81 12.69 2.88 1.51
N PRO A 82 13.84 2.62 2.16
CA PRO A 82 13.95 1.48 3.08
C PRO A 82 13.02 1.71 4.27
N LEU A 83 11.80 1.16 4.16
CA LEU A 83 10.72 1.28 5.13
C LEU A 83 10.92 0.35 6.34
N VAL A 84 11.83 -0.61 6.19
CA VAL A 84 12.45 -1.29 7.31
C VAL A 84 13.54 -0.37 7.83
N SER A 85 13.22 0.46 8.85
CA SER A 85 14.27 0.93 9.77
C SER A 85 14.98 -0.34 10.19
N LYS A 86 16.23 -0.54 9.72
CA LYS A 86 17.07 -1.69 10.07
C LYS A 86 16.81 -1.93 11.55
N GLN A 87 16.02 -2.96 11.87
CA GLN A 87 16.11 -3.55 13.19
C GLN A 87 17.59 -3.89 13.24
N ARG A 88 18.33 -3.12 14.04
CA ARG A 88 19.77 -3.27 14.18
C ARG A 88 19.95 -4.74 14.49
N GLY A 89 20.32 -5.51 13.47
CA GLY A 89 20.79 -6.87 13.64
C GLY A 89 21.83 -6.74 14.71
N ALA A 90 21.63 -7.52 15.77
CA ALA A 90 22.48 -7.54 16.95
C ALA A 90 23.94 -7.31 16.54
N GLN A 91 24.57 -6.34 17.18
CA GLN A 91 26.02 -6.27 17.16
C GLN A 91 26.54 -7.60 17.72
N THR A 92 26.97 -8.47 16.83
CA THR A 92 27.84 -9.59 17.18
C THR A 92 29.15 -9.38 16.45
N HIS A 93 30.06 -8.64 17.09
CA HIS A 93 31.46 -8.99 17.12
C HIS A 93 32.17 -8.34 18.31
#